data_AF-A0A2H6ABV3-F1
#
_entry.id   AF-A0A2H6ABV3-F1
#
_cell.length_a   1.000
_cell.length_b   1.000
_cell.length_c   1.000
_cell.angle_alpha   90.00
_cell.angle_beta   90.00
_cell.angle_gamma   90.00
#
_symmetry.space_group_name_H-M   'P 1'
#
loop_
_entity.id
_entity.type
_entity.pdbx_description
1 polymer ?
#
loop_
_entity_poly.entity_id
_entity_poly.type
_entity_poly.pdbx_seq_one_letter_code
_entity_poly.pdbx_strand_id
1 'polypeptide(L)'
;MPHSRNAKKRLRQNLKRRARNRSVKHAIKTQIKKALAAYKAGNLEALRKETNLAFEKLDRAASKRIVHPNYAARKKSQLSSLLTKLEKSAAVSTPA
;
A
#
# COMPACT_ATOMS: atom_id res chain seq x y z
N MET A 1 -1.45 -17.90 29.55
CA MET A 1 -2.61 -18.59 28.91
C MET A 1 -3.88 -17.85 29.29
N PRO A 2 -4.97 -17.88 28.50
CA PRO A 2 -6.21 -17.19 28.88
C PRO A 2 -6.82 -17.83 30.14
N HIS A 3 -7.05 -17.04 31.19
CA HIS A 3 -7.61 -17.52 32.46
C HIS A 3 -9.15 -17.47 32.51
N SER A 4 -9.82 -16.92 31.49
CA SER A 4 -11.27 -16.80 31.38
C SER A 4 -11.79 -17.31 30.03
N ARG A 5 -13.01 -17.85 29.99
CA ARG A 5 -13.69 -18.32 28.76
C ARG A 5 -13.76 -17.22 27.70
N ASN A 6 -14.01 -15.98 28.11
CA ASN A 6 -14.07 -14.82 27.21
C ASN A 6 -12.70 -14.51 26.60
N ALA A 7 -11.63 -14.60 27.41
CA ALA A 7 -10.25 -14.40 26.94
C ALA A 7 -9.85 -15.50 25.94
N LYS A 8 -10.20 -16.77 26.19
CA LYS A 8 -9.96 -17.87 25.23
C LYS A 8 -10.67 -17.64 23.90
N LYS A 9 -11.91 -17.12 23.91
CA LYS A 9 -12.64 -16.72 22.70
C LYS A 9 -11.93 -15.59 21.94
N ARG A 10 -11.49 -14.54 22.64
CA ARG A 10 -10.76 -13.41 22.04
C ARG A 10 -9.44 -13.85 21.41
N LEU A 11 -8.69 -14.73 22.06
CA LEU A 11 -7.45 -15.29 21.50
C LEU A 11 -7.70 -15.97 20.14
N ARG A 12 -8.70 -16.85 20.04
CA ARG A 12 -9.06 -17.53 18.78
C ARG A 12 -9.45 -16.53 17.68
N GLN A 13 -10.23 -15.50 18.02
CA GLN A 13 -10.61 -14.45 17.07
C GLN A 13 -9.40 -13.64 16.59
N ASN A 14 -8.48 -13.30 17.51
CA ASN A 14 -7.29 -12.52 17.22
C ASN A 14 -6.34 -13.26 16.29
N LEU A 15 -6.13 -14.56 16.47
CA LEU A 15 -5.30 -15.38 15.58
C LEU A 15 -5.82 -15.34 14.13
N LYS A 16 -7.13 -15.55 13.94
CA LYS A 16 -7.78 -15.49 12.62
C LYS A 16 -7.66 -14.09 11.98
N ARG A 17 -7.88 -13.02 12.77
CA ARG A 17 -7.73 -11.64 12.29
C ARG A 17 -6.27 -11.31 11.95
N ARG A 18 -5.32 -11.76 12.78
CA ARG A 18 -3.88 -11.54 12.57
C ARG A 18 -3.41 -12.17 11.26
N ALA A 19 -3.80 -13.40 10.97
CA ALA A 19 -3.44 -14.09 9.73
C ALA A 19 -3.92 -13.31 8.48
N ARG A 20 -5.21 -12.93 8.45
CA ARG A 20 -5.78 -12.13 7.35
C ARG A 20 -5.10 -10.77 7.20
N ASN A 21 -4.94 -10.04 8.30
CA ASN A 21 -4.33 -8.70 8.29
C ASN A 21 -2.86 -8.75 7.87
N ARG A 22 -2.12 -9.81 8.23
CA ARG A 22 -0.74 -10.02 7.80
C ARG A 22 -0.64 -10.18 6.29
N SER A 23 -1.51 -11.01 5.69
CA SER A 23 -1.55 -11.21 4.24
C SER A 23 -1.83 -9.90 3.49
N VAL A 24 -2.88 -9.16 3.90
CA VAL A 24 -3.25 -7.88 3.28
C VAL A 24 -2.12 -6.85 3.40
N LYS A 25 -1.52 -6.70 4.60
CA LYS A 25 -0.39 -5.79 4.80
C LYS A 25 0.82 -6.17 3.97
N HIS A 26 1.08 -7.46 3.78
CA HIS A 26 2.17 -7.94 2.94
C HIS A 26 1.92 -7.62 1.46
N ALA A 27 0.72 -7.90 0.95
CA ALA A 27 0.34 -7.58 -0.42
C ALA A 27 0.47 -6.09 -0.75
N ILE A 28 0.07 -5.20 0.16
CA ILE A 28 0.26 -3.75 0.02
C ILE A 28 1.75 -3.39 -0.05
N LYS A 29 2.57 -3.93 0.86
CA LYS A 29 4.02 -3.68 0.86
C LYS A 29 4.67 -4.15 -0.45
N THR A 30 4.24 -5.29 -0.99
CA THR A 30 4.76 -5.82 -2.24
C THR A 30 4.43 -4.91 -3.42
N GLN A 31 3.19 -4.40 -3.54
CA GLN A 31 2.86 -3.44 -4.61
C GLN A 31 3.65 -2.13 -4.48
N ILE A 32 3.80 -1.61 -3.26
CA ILE A 32 4.61 -0.40 -3.04
C ILE A 32 6.06 -0.64 -3.48
N LYS A 33 6.64 -1.81 -3.19
CA LYS A 33 7.98 -2.16 -3.66
C LYS A 33 8.07 -2.23 -5.19
N LYS A 34 7.06 -2.78 -5.86
CA LYS A 34 7.01 -2.83 -7.33
C LYS A 34 6.94 -1.44 -7.96
N ALA A 35 6.10 -0.56 -7.42
CA ALA A 35 6.03 0.84 -7.85
C ALA A 35 7.39 1.55 -7.65
N LEU A 36 8.06 1.34 -6.50
CA LEU A 36 9.39 1.89 -6.27
C LEU A 36 10.46 1.33 -7.22
N ALA A 37 10.36 0.06 -7.59
CA ALA A 37 11.26 -0.55 -8.58
C ALA A 37 11.02 0.04 -9.98
N ALA A 38 9.77 0.22 -10.40
CA ALA A 38 9.42 0.87 -11.67
C ALA A 38 9.91 2.33 -11.74
N TYR A 39 9.79 3.07 -10.64
CA TYR A 39 10.33 4.43 -10.53
C TYR A 39 11.86 4.46 -10.71
N LYS A 40 12.58 3.53 -10.07
CA LYS A 40 14.04 3.41 -10.23
C LYS A 40 14.46 3.03 -11.65
N ALA A 41 13.64 2.23 -12.33
CA ALA A 41 13.86 1.85 -13.72
C ALA A 41 13.45 2.94 -14.73
N GLY A 42 12.85 4.04 -14.30
CA GLY A 42 12.41 5.13 -15.18
C GLY A 42 11.20 4.80 -16.06
N ASN A 43 10.52 3.68 -15.85
CA ASN A 43 9.39 3.26 -16.68
C ASN A 43 8.07 3.89 -16.17
N LEU A 44 7.64 4.96 -16.84
CA LEU A 44 6.43 5.71 -16.51
C LEU A 44 5.14 4.88 -16.59
N GLU A 45 4.99 4.04 -17.62
CA GLU A 45 3.78 3.23 -17.77
C GLU A 45 3.64 2.17 -16.68
N ALA A 46 4.74 1.46 -16.41
CA ALA A 46 4.78 0.45 -15.36
C ALA A 46 4.54 1.08 -13.98
N LEU A 47 5.11 2.27 -13.75
CA LEU A 47 4.88 3.02 -12.52
C LEU A 47 3.39 3.38 -12.35
N ARG A 48 2.75 3.96 -13.38
CA ARG A 48 1.31 4.32 -13.33
C ARG A 48 0.41 3.12 -13.04
N LYS A 49 0.67 1.99 -13.71
CA LYS A 49 -0.08 0.74 -13.51
C LYS A 49 0.05 0.24 -12.06
N GLU A 50 1.26 0.14 -11.56
CA GLU A 50 1.51 -0.36 -10.20
C GLU A 50 1.03 0.60 -9.11
N THR A 51 1.11 1.93 -9.33
CA THR A 51 0.56 2.92 -8.39
C THR A 51 -0.96 2.84 -8.30
N ASN A 52 -1.66 2.64 -9.41
CA ASN A 52 -3.12 2.49 -9.41
C ASN A 52 -3.55 1.24 -8.63
N LEU A 53 -2.87 0.11 -8.85
CA LEU A 53 -3.11 -1.12 -8.09
C LEU A 53 -2.79 -0.95 -6.59
N ALA A 54 -1.77 -0.16 -6.25
CA ALA A 54 -1.45 0.16 -4.87
C ALA A 54 -2.53 1.01 -4.21
N PHE A 55 -3.10 1.99 -4.91
CA PHE A 55 -4.18 2.85 -4.42
C PHE A 55 -5.44 2.04 -4.11
N GLU A 56 -5.87 1.20 -5.07
CA GLU A 56 -7.02 0.32 -4.90
C GLU A 56 -6.88 -0.57 -3.66
N LYS A 57 -5.72 -1.20 -3.47
CA LYS A 57 -5.45 -2.06 -2.30
C LYS A 57 -5.36 -1.28 -0.99
N LEU A 58 -4.80 -0.07 -1.00
CA LEU A 58 -4.73 0.79 0.18
C LEU A 58 -6.11 1.23 0.64
N ASP A 59 -6.96 1.67 -0.29
CA ASP A 59 -8.29 2.18 0.03
C ASP A 59 -9.24 1.05 0.49
N ARG A 60 -9.15 -0.13 -0.13
CA ARG A 60 -9.85 -1.35 0.35
C ARG A 60 -9.40 -1.78 1.75
N ALA A 61 -8.13 -1.61 2.09
CA ALA A 61 -7.62 -1.93 3.41
C ALA A 61 -7.98 -0.87 4.47
N ALA A 62 -8.09 0.40 4.06
CA ALA A 62 -8.52 1.50 4.91
C ALA A 62 -10.00 1.40 5.25
N SER A 63 -10.87 1.08 4.27
CA SER A 63 -12.31 0.92 4.49
C SER A 63 -12.62 -0.21 5.48
N LYS A 64 -11.85 -1.30 5.42
CA LYS A 64 -11.93 -2.44 6.37
C LYS A 64 -11.21 -2.18 7.70
N ARG A 65 -10.69 -0.96 7.95
CA ARG A 65 -9.91 -0.58 9.14
C ARG A 65 -8.73 -1.51 9.45
N ILE A 66 -8.19 -2.19 8.44
CA ILE A 66 -6.96 -3.01 8.58
C ILE A 66 -5.74 -2.09 8.71
N VAL A 67 -5.83 -0.93 8.04
CA VAL A 67 -4.85 0.14 8.02
C VAL A 67 -5.59 1.45 8.33
N HIS A 68 -4.94 2.37 9.05
CA HIS A 68 -5.56 3.66 9.36
C HIS A 68 -5.72 4.51 8.08
N PRO A 69 -6.83 5.26 7.89
CA PRO A 69 -7.02 6.12 6.72
C PRO A 69 -5.85 7.08 6.50
N ASN A 70 -5.33 7.69 7.56
CA ASN A 70 -4.16 8.59 7.46
C ASN A 70 -2.89 7.88 6.96
N TYR A 71 -2.71 6.59 7.28
CA TYR A 71 -1.60 5.82 6.72
C TYR A 71 -1.80 5.62 5.21
N ALA A 72 -3.01 5.29 4.79
CA ALA A 72 -3.34 5.13 3.38
C ALA A 72 -3.14 6.46 2.63
N ALA A 73 -3.68 7.57 3.15
CA ALA A 73 -3.52 8.91 2.58
C ALA A 73 -2.03 9.30 2.45
N ARG A 74 -1.23 9.09 3.49
CA ARG A 74 0.22 9.35 3.44
C ARG A 74 0.92 8.54 2.36
N LYS A 75 0.56 7.25 2.21
CA LYS A 75 1.16 6.40 1.17
C LYS A 75 0.71 6.78 -0.23
N LYS A 76 -0.54 7.21 -0.41
CA LYS A 76 -1.02 7.75 -1.69
C LYS A 76 -0.24 9.01 -2.07
N SER A 77 -0.16 9.98 -1.16
CA SER A 77 0.61 11.21 -1.35
C SER A 77 2.07 10.93 -1.74
N GLN A 78 2.77 10.03 -1.04
CA GLN A 78 4.15 9.66 -1.37
C GLN A 78 4.31 9.11 -2.79
N LEU A 79 3.41 8.22 -3.23
CA LEU A 79 3.47 7.64 -4.57
C LEU A 79 3.12 8.66 -5.65
N SER A 80 2.13 9.52 -5.41
CA SER A 80 1.78 10.61 -6.32
C SER A 80 2.93 11.58 -6.52
N SER A 81 3.63 11.98 -5.45
CA SER A 81 4.81 12.86 -5.55
C SER A 81 5.93 12.24 -6.40
N LEU A 82 6.15 10.93 -6.31
CA LEU A 82 7.13 10.23 -7.15
C LEU A 82 6.72 10.23 -8.63
N LEU A 83 5.44 10.00 -8.90
CA LEU A 83 4.92 10.03 -10.27
C LEU A 83 5.08 11.42 -10.89
N THR A 84 4.64 12.47 -10.19
CA THR A 84 4.78 13.86 -10.65
C THR A 84 6.25 14.25 -10.85
N LYS A 85 7.16 13.77 -9.98
CA LYS A 85 8.59 14.02 -10.14
C LYS A 85 9.15 13.42 -11.42
N LEU A 86 8.78 12.17 -11.74
CA LEU A 86 9.22 11.49 -12.95
C LEU A 86 8.62 12.13 -14.21
N GLU A 87 7.34 12.52 -14.16
CA GLU A 87 6.66 13.24 -15.25
C GLU A 87 7.31 14.60 -15.51
N LYS A 88 7.66 15.35 -14.46
CA LYS A 88 8.39 16.62 -14.60
C LYS A 88 9.78 16.43 -15.19
N SER A 89 10.54 15.41 -14.77
CA SER A 89 11.84 15.14 -15.37
C SER A 89 11.74 14.77 -16.85
N ALA A 90 10.69 14.04 -17.25
CA ALA A 90 10.45 13.70 -18.65
C ALA A 90 10.01 14.93 -19.48
N ALA A 91 9.25 15.86 -18.89
CA ALA A 91 8.86 17.11 -19.55
C ALA A 91 10.04 18.09 -19.74
N VAL A 92 11.01 18.09 -18.83
CA VAL A 92 12.22 18.93 -18.93
C VAL A 92 13.18 18.45 -20.04
N SER A 93 13.09 17.18 -20.48
CA SER A 93 13.89 16.64 -21.60
C SER A 93 13.30 16.88 -22.99
N THR A 94 12.17 17.57 -23.11
CA THR A 94 11.65 18.05 -24.41
C THR A 94 11.85 19.57 -24.52
N PRO A 95 13.08 20.09 -24.74
CA PRO A 95 13.24 21.44 -25.21
C PRO A 95 13.08 21.47 -26.75
N ALA A 96 12.13 22.28 -27.20
CA ALA A 96 11.81 22.62 -28.60
C ALA A 96 11.10 21.54 -29.43
#